data_AF-A0A246HMY5-F1
#
_entry.id   AF-A0A246HMY5-F1
#
_cell.length_a   1.000
_cell.length_b   1.000
_cell.length_c   1.000
_cell.angle_alpha   90.00
_cell.angle_beta   90.00
_cell.angle_gamma   90.00
#
_symmetry.space_group_name_H-M   'P 1'
#
loop_
_entity.id
_entity.type
_entity.pdbx_description
1 polymer ?
#
loop_
_entity_poly.entity_id
_entity_poly.type
_entity_poly.pdbx_seq_one_letter_code
_entity_poly.pdbx_strand_id
1 'polypeptide(L)' 'MESDQVKKIQLEPKPGKKNTVNNTTGRDVDVTVHFHSGSSVTFFLPTNGSFSFVTQGDVGDIDMHFRPPLSGPRLIS' A
#
# COMPACT_ATOMS: atom_id res chain seq x y z
N MET A 1 2.04 -13.39 17.68
CA MET A 1 1.27 -12.28 17.08
C MET A 1 2.27 -11.45 16.33
N GLU A 2 2.48 -11.79 15.06
CA GLU A 2 3.43 -11.11 14.18
C GLU A 2 2.68 -9.89 13.65
N SER A 3 3.09 -8.71 14.11
CA SER A 3 2.41 -7.45 13.84
C SER A 3 2.05 -7.33 12.36
N ASP A 4 0.78 -7.10 12.07
CA ASP A 4 0.27 -6.52 10.82
C ASP A 4 1.05 -5.22 10.56
N GLN A 5 2.24 -5.33 10.00
CA GLN A 5 3.16 -4.22 9.84
C GLN A 5 2.62 -3.31 8.76
N VAL A 6 1.82 -2.33 9.18
CA VAL A 6 1.39 -1.22 8.35
C VAL A 6 2.59 -0.30 8.14
N LYS A 7 3.15 -0.29 6.93
CA LYS A 7 4.17 0.70 6.58
C LYS A 7 3.47 1.96 6.08
N LYS A 8 3.38 2.97 6.94
CA LYS A 8 2.90 4.31 6.57
C LYS A 8 3.96 5.08 5.79
N ILE A 9 3.60 5.61 4.63
CA ILE A 9 4.39 6.62 3.90
C ILE A 9 3.65 7.95 4.02
N GLN A 10 4.25 8.90 4.73
CA GLN A 10 3.80 10.28 4.70
C GLN A 10 4.20 10.91 3.37
N LEU A 11 3.25 11.51 2.68
CA LEU A 11 3.52 12.27 1.47
C LEU A 11 3.55 13.76 1.81
N GLU A 12 4.40 14.50 1.12
CA GLU A 12 4.25 15.95 1.08
C GLU A 12 3.15 16.29 0.07
N PRO A 13 2.04 16.92 0.47
CA PRO A 13 0.98 17.34 -0.44
C PRO A 13 1.51 18.49 -1.31
N LYS A 14 2.09 18.14 -2.46
CA LYS A 14 2.54 19.09 -3.48
C LYS A 14 1.84 18.75 -4.79
N PRO A 15 0.96 19.63 -5.31
CA PRO A 15 0.36 19.46 -6.62
C PRO A 15 1.43 19.26 -7.69
N GLY A 16 1.23 18.28 -8.57
CA GLY A 16 2.15 17.94 -9.66
C GLY A 16 3.36 17.11 -9.22
N LYS A 17 3.54 16.78 -7.94
CA LYS A 17 4.62 15.92 -7.49
C LYS A 17 4.33 14.46 -7.87
N LYS A 18 5.27 13.84 -8.59
CA LYS A 18 5.27 12.39 -8.81
C LYS A 18 5.75 11.72 -7.53
N ASN A 19 4.92 10.84 -6.98
CA ASN A 19 5.26 9.99 -5.86
C ASN A 19 5.39 8.54 -6.35
N THR A 20 6.38 7.83 -5.82
CA THR A 20 6.60 6.41 -6.14
C THR A 20 6.65 5.62 -4.84
N VAL A 21 5.79 4.61 -4.77
CA VAL A 21 5.77 3.61 -3.69
C VAL A 21 6.43 2.36 -4.22
N ASN A 22 7.47 1.89 -3.52
CA ASN A 22 8.18 0.66 -3.85
C ASN A 22 7.85 -0.41 -2.81
N ASN A 23 7.39 -1.58 -3.26
CA ASN A 23 7.19 -2.72 -2.39
C ASN A 23 8.50 -3.47 -2.17
N THR A 24 9.29 -3.02 -1.20
CA THR A 24 10.55 -3.66 -0.80
C THR A 24 10.36 -4.69 0.31
N THR A 25 9.12 -5.13 0.57
CA THR A 25 8.80 -5.95 1.75
C THR A 25 9.04 -7.45 1.53
N GLY A 26 9.26 -7.88 0.28
CA GLY A 26 9.42 -9.29 -0.07
C GLY A 26 8.11 -10.09 -0.06
N ARG A 27 6.96 -9.44 0.10
CA ARG A 27 5.62 -10.05 0.04
C ARG A 27 4.65 -9.19 -0.73
N ASP A 28 3.54 -9.78 -1.13
CA ASP A 28 2.45 -9.04 -1.75
C ASP A 28 1.74 -8.16 -0.72
N VAL A 29 1.41 -6.93 -1.11
CA VAL A 29 0.77 -5.96 -0.22
C VAL A 29 -0.46 -5.33 -0.86
N ASP A 30 -1.40 -4.91 -0.02
CA ASP A 30 -2.45 -3.97 -0.37
C ASP A 30 -1.99 -2.56 0.00
N VAL A 31 -1.94 -1.67 -0.99
CA VAL A 31 -1.60 -0.26 -0.81
C VAL A 31 -2.89 0.52 -0.74
N THR A 32 -3.12 1.25 0.34
CA THR A 32 -4.26 2.14 0.52
C THR A 32 -3.78 3.57 0.53
N VAL A 33 -4.32 4.39 -0.37
CA VAL A 33 -4.10 5.84 -0.41
C VAL A 33 -5.28 6.50 0.28
N HIS A 34 -5.00 7.26 1.34
CA HIS A 34 -5.97 8.03 2.09
C HIS A 34 -5.96 9.49 1.63
N PHE A 35 -7.16 10.04 1.40
CA PHE A 35 -7.36 11.44 1.05
C PHE A 35 -7.85 12.21 2.29
N HIS A 36 -7.51 13.50 2.46
CA HIS A 36 -7.98 14.24 3.65
C HIS A 36 -9.50 14.43 3.66
N SER A 37 -10.16 14.31 2.51
CA SER A 37 -11.62 14.19 2.37
C SER A 37 -12.24 12.99 3.11
N GLY A 38 -11.41 12.04 3.59
CA GLY A 38 -11.84 10.82 4.27
C GLY A 38 -12.11 9.64 3.33
N SER A 39 -12.01 9.84 2.02
CA SER A 39 -12.06 8.74 1.04
C SER A 39 -10.73 7.98 0.98
N SER A 40 -10.77 6.75 0.46
CA SER A 40 -9.57 5.94 0.24
C SER A 40 -9.65 5.09 -1.03
N VAL A 41 -8.50 4.79 -1.63
CA VAL A 41 -8.39 3.85 -2.76
C VAL A 41 -7.36 2.79 -2.39
N THR A 42 -7.76 1.51 -2.52
CA THR A 42 -6.89 0.37 -2.25
C THR A 42 -6.59 -0.40 -3.53
N PHE A 43 -5.32 -0.79 -3.73
CA PHE A 43 -4.91 -1.61 -4.85
C PHE A 43 -3.83 -2.61 -4.45
N PHE A 44 -3.79 -3.72 -5.19
CA PHE A 44 -2.77 -4.75 -5.06
C PHE A 44 -1.43 -4.26 -5.59
N LEU A 45 -0.36 -4.45 -4.82
CA LEU A 45 1.01 -4.25 -5.26
C LEU A 45 1.81 -5.55 -5.04
N PRO A 46 2.17 -6.27 -6.10
CA PRO A 46 2.92 -7.51 -5.97
C PRO A 46 4.29 -7.27 -5.36
N THR A 47 4.89 -8.35 -4.85
CA THR A 47 6.26 -8.38 -4.34
C THR A 47 7.24 -7.74 -5.33
N ASN A 48 8.07 -6.80 -4.86
CA ASN A 48 9.02 -6.02 -5.68
C ASN A 48 8.37 -5.12 -6.75
N GLY A 49 7.04 -4.98 -6.75
CA GLY A 49 6.32 -4.04 -7.59
C GLY A 49 6.56 -2.60 -7.17
N SER A 50 6.31 -1.67 -8.10
CA SER A 50 6.28 -0.24 -7.81
C SER A 50 5.01 0.38 -8.38
N PHE A 51 4.51 1.38 -7.66
CA PHE A 51 3.36 2.18 -8.07
C PHE A 51 3.78 3.65 -8.09
N SER A 52 3.53 4.33 -9.21
CA SER A 52 3.80 5.75 -9.35
C SER A 52 2.52 6.50 -9.68
N PHE A 53 2.32 7.65 -9.04
CA PHE A 53 1.16 8.51 -9.24
C PHE A 53 1.57 9.97 -9.08
N VAL A 54 0.78 10.85 -9.69
CA VAL A 54 0.96 12.30 -9.55
C VAL A 54 -0.13 12.80 -8.63
N THR A 55 0.25 13.41 -7.51
CA THR A 55 -0.70 14.07 -6.62
C THR A 55 -1.09 15.41 -7.23
N GLN A 56 -2.34 15.55 -7.67
CA GLN A 56 -2.89 16.86 -8.06
C GLN A 56 -3.60 17.58 -6.91
N GLY A 57 -3.74 16.96 -5.73
CA GLY A 57 -4.46 17.54 -4.61
C GLY A 57 -4.35 16.73 -3.32
N ASP A 58 -5.51 16.37 -2.78
CA ASP A 58 -5.77 16.08 -1.38
C ASP A 58 -5.33 14.69 -0.87
N VAL A 59 -4.08 14.30 -1.09
CA VAL A 59 -3.55 13.04 -0.53
C VAL A 59 -2.93 13.31 0.84
N GLY A 60 -3.33 12.51 1.84
CA GLY A 60 -2.79 12.56 3.20
C GLY A 60 -1.68 11.55 3.41
N ASP A 61 -2.05 10.28 3.53
CA ASP A 61 -1.12 9.19 3.81
C ASP A 61 -1.33 7.96 2.92
N ILE A 62 -0.30 7.10 2.88
CA ILE A 62 -0.34 5.80 2.23
C ILE A 62 -0.01 4.73 3.23
N ASP A 63 -0.87 3.72 3.30
CA ASP A 63 -0.69 2.54 4.11
C ASP A 63 -0.41 1.31 3.23
N MET A 64 0.56 0.50 3.63
CA MET A 64 0.83 -0.80 3.01
C MET A 64 0.53 -1.91 4.01
N HIS A 65 -0.40 -2.79 3.66
CA HIS A 65 -0.79 -3.95 4.46
C HIS A 65 -0.32 -5.23 3.79
N PHE A 66 0.31 -6.11 4.55
CA PHE A 66 0.68 -7.43 4.05
C PHE A 66 -0.55 -8.25 3.72
N ARG A 67 -0.57 -8.84 2.52
CA ARG A 67 -1.55 -9.88 2.26
C ARG A 67 -1.15 -11.14 3.03
N PRO A 68 -2.13 -11.84 3.64
CA PRO A 68 -1.89 -13.18 4.13
C PRO A 68 -1.29 -14.01 2.99
N PRO A 69 -0.30 -14.87 3.25
CA PRO A 69 0.11 -15.85 2.26
C PRO A 69 -1.14 -16.60 1.79
N LEU A 70 -1.24 -16.87 0.49
CA LEU A 70 -2.28 -17.74 -0.05
C LEU A 70 -2.14 -19.10 0.62
N SER A 71 -2.86 -19.31 1.72
CA SER A 71 -3.01 -20.63 2.31
C SER A 71 -3.81 -21.42 1.30
N GLY A 72 -3.13 -22.24 0.51
CA GLY A 72 -3.77 -23.28 -0.28
C GLY A 72 -4.68 -24.14 0.62
N PRO A 73 -5.58 -24.95 0.03
CA PRO A 73 -6.43 -25.81 0.83
C PRO A 73 -5.55 -26.58 1.82
N ARG A 74 -5.85 -26.43 3.12
CA ARG A 74 -5.23 -27.27 4.14
C ARG A 74 -5.49 -28.71 3.72
N LEU A 75 -4.45 -29.42 3.30
CA LEU A 75 -4.51 -30.87 3.20
C LEU A 75 -4.83 -31.34 4.61
N ILE A 76 -6.09 -31.71 4.81
CA ILE A 76 -6.54 -32.44 5.99
C ILE A 76 -5.88 -33.81 5.83
N SER A 77 -4.75 -34.01 6.52
CA SER A 77 -4.15 -35.33 6.72
C SER A 77 -4.72 -35.95 7.98
#